data_AF-A0A9P5XU02-F1
#
_entry.id   AF-A0A9P5XU02-F1
#
_cell.length_a   1.000
_cell.length_b   1.000
_cell.length_c   1.000
_cell.angle_alpha   90.00
_cell.angle_beta   90.00
_cell.angle_gamma   90.00
#
_symmetry.space_group_name_H-M   'P 1'
#
loop_
_entity.id
_entity.type
_entity.pdbx_description
1 polymer ?
#
loop_
_entity_poly.entity_id
_entity_poly.type
_entity_poly.pdbx_seq_one_letter_code
_entity_poly.pdbx_strand_id
1 'polypeptide(L)'
;IPNFIGPTLPRQDQGDREYYCATMLTLFRPWKTGFDLKLDGQLWDESFQKYEFSKRNLRIIKNMNIRYECLDAHDDFHAQMKKGG
;
A
#
# COMPACT_ATOMS: atom_id res chain seq x y z
N ILE A 1 -17.35 7.99 -0.67
CA ILE A 1 -16.18 7.13 -0.39
C ILE A 1 -15.68 6.63 -1.73
N PRO A 2 -14.39 6.77 -2.10
CA PRO A 2 -13.88 6.28 -3.39
C PRO A 2 -14.09 4.77 -3.50
N ASN A 3 -14.68 4.31 -4.61
CA ASN A 3 -14.89 2.90 -4.89
C ASN A 3 -13.85 2.44 -5.91
N PHE A 4 -12.83 1.70 -5.45
CA PHE A 4 -11.78 1.19 -6.32
C PHE A 4 -12.28 -0.08 -7.01
N ILE A 5 -12.43 -0.03 -8.34
CA ILE A 5 -12.78 -1.19 -9.16
C ILE A 5 -11.48 -1.72 -9.79
N GLY A 6 -11.04 -2.91 -9.39
CA GLY A 6 -9.80 -3.52 -9.88
C GLY A 6 -9.16 -4.47 -8.88
N PRO A 7 -7.91 -4.92 -9.14
CA PRO A 7 -7.14 -5.75 -8.22
C PRO A 7 -7.03 -5.09 -6.85
N THR A 8 -6.90 -5.91 -5.81
CA THR A 8 -6.67 -5.44 -4.44
C THR A 8 -5.42 -4.55 -4.39
N LEU A 9 -5.51 -3.43 -3.68
CA LEU A 9 -4.36 -2.54 -3.50
C LEU A 9 -3.18 -3.31 -2.90
N PRO A 10 -1.93 -3.03 -3.34
CA PRO A 10 -0.76 -3.72 -2.82
C PRO A 10 -0.64 -3.53 -1.31
N ARG A 11 -0.21 -4.59 -0.62
CA ARG A 11 0.06 -4.57 0.81
C ARG A 11 1.41 -3.93 1.07
N GLN A 12 1.54 -3.23 2.19
CA GLN A 12 2.84 -2.65 2.59
C GLN A 12 3.82 -3.72 3.08
N ASP A 13 3.32 -4.76 3.72
CA ASP A 13 4.07 -5.78 4.44
C ASP A 13 4.31 -7.05 3.61
N GLN A 14 3.60 -7.23 2.51
CA GLN A 14 3.68 -8.42 1.66
C GLN A 14 3.69 -8.05 0.17
N GLY A 15 4.43 -8.84 -0.62
CA GLY A 15 4.48 -8.71 -2.08
C GLY A 15 5.57 -7.77 -2.58
N ASP A 16 5.32 -7.14 -3.73
CA ASP A 16 6.30 -6.29 -4.42
C ASP A 16 6.31 -4.87 -3.83
N ARG A 17 7.41 -4.54 -3.16
CA ARG A 17 7.65 -3.24 -2.55
C ARG A 17 7.70 -2.11 -3.57
N GLU A 18 8.32 -2.32 -4.74
CA GLU A 18 8.41 -1.30 -5.78
C GLU A 18 7.02 -0.98 -6.33
N TYR A 19 6.20 -2.00 -6.54
CA TYR A 19 4.81 -1.82 -6.96
C TYR A 19 3.95 -1.11 -5.90
N TYR A 20 4.14 -1.43 -4.61
CA TYR A 20 3.51 -0.70 -3.52
C TYR A 20 3.87 0.79 -3.53
N CYS A 21 5.16 1.10 -3.59
CA CYS A 21 5.66 2.47 -3.60
C CYS A 21 5.15 3.25 -4.82
N ALA A 22 5.17 2.66 -6.01
CA ALA A 22 4.61 3.24 -7.23
C ALA A 22 3.12 3.55 -7.09
N THR A 23 2.35 2.61 -6.53
CA THR A 23 0.91 2.78 -6.33
C THR A 23 0.61 3.91 -5.35
N MET A 24 1.29 3.96 -4.22
CA MET A 24 1.05 5.01 -3.21
C MET A 24 1.49 6.40 -3.70
N LEU A 25 2.61 6.50 -4.41
CA LEU A 25 3.00 7.76 -5.07
C LEU A 25 1.93 8.20 -6.08
N THR A 26 1.44 7.29 -6.92
CA THR A 26 0.43 7.58 -7.94
C THR A 26 -0.88 8.12 -7.34
N LEU A 27 -1.28 7.62 -6.16
CA LEU A 27 -2.52 8.00 -5.49
C LEU A 27 -2.41 9.29 -4.67
N PHE A 28 -1.26 9.56 -4.03
CA PHE A 28 -1.14 10.61 -3.01
C PHE A 28 -0.17 11.73 -3.33
N ARG A 29 0.69 11.57 -4.33
CA ARG A 29 1.50 12.65 -4.88
C ARG A 29 0.75 13.27 -6.04
N PRO A 30 0.64 14.60 -6.17
CA PRO A 30 0.13 15.21 -7.40
C PRO A 30 1.15 15.03 -8.54
N TRP A 31 0.70 14.59 -9.72
CA TRP A 31 1.56 14.40 -10.89
C TRP A 31 0.81 14.67 -12.19
N LYS A 32 1.56 15.08 -13.23
CA LYS A 32 1.08 15.21 -14.61
C LYS A 32 1.79 14.23 -15.54
N THR A 33 3.01 13.85 -15.20
CA THR A 33 3.86 12.92 -15.95
C THR A 33 4.54 11.93 -15.00
N GLY A 34 5.05 10.81 -15.54
CA GLY A 34 5.77 9.83 -14.73
C GLY A 34 7.03 10.38 -14.05
N PHE A 35 7.68 11.39 -14.65
CA PHE A 35 8.84 12.07 -14.07
C PHE A 35 8.51 12.86 -12.80
N ASP A 36 7.26 13.29 -12.65
CA ASP A 36 6.79 13.90 -11.41
C ASP A 36 6.70 12.87 -10.28
N LEU A 37 6.69 11.57 -10.58
CA LEU A 37 6.62 10.51 -9.57
C LEU A 37 7.99 9.88 -9.29
N LYS A 38 8.86 9.75 -10.30
CA LYS A 38 10.18 9.12 -10.17
C LYS A 38 11.11 9.60 -11.28
N LEU A 39 12.39 9.83 -10.98
CA LEU A 39 13.41 10.11 -11.99
C LEU A 39 13.78 8.84 -12.77
N ASP A 40 14.39 9.03 -13.94
CA ASP A 40 14.92 7.89 -14.70
C ASP A 40 16.02 7.17 -13.91
N GLY A 41 15.99 5.84 -13.93
CA GLY A 41 16.92 4.99 -13.17
C GLY A 41 16.77 4.99 -11.64
N GLN A 42 15.96 5.87 -11.04
CA GLN A 42 15.70 5.88 -9.60
C GLN A 42 14.83 4.66 -9.20
N LEU A 43 14.89 4.17 -7.98
CA LEU A 43 13.93 3.15 -7.49
C LEU A 43 12.64 3.80 -6.96
N TRP A 44 11.52 3.08 -7.04
CA TRP A 44 10.24 3.58 -6.56
C TRP A 44 10.24 3.76 -5.05
N ASP A 45 10.86 2.85 -4.30
CA ASP A 45 11.03 2.97 -2.86
C ASP A 45 11.84 4.22 -2.48
N GLU A 46 12.91 4.54 -3.21
CA GLU A 46 13.69 5.77 -2.99
C GLU A 46 12.86 7.03 -3.20
N SER A 47 12.04 7.08 -4.27
CA SER A 47 11.16 8.22 -4.51
C SER A 47 10.07 8.34 -3.44
N PHE A 48 9.53 7.19 -3.00
CA PHE A 48 8.54 7.13 -1.94
C PHE A 48 9.09 7.65 -0.62
N GLN A 49 10.31 7.25 -0.24
CA GLN A 49 10.96 7.72 0.99
C GLN A 49 11.30 9.22 0.94
N LYS A 50 11.63 9.77 -0.23
CA LYS A 50 11.93 11.20 -0.41
C LYS A 50 10.69 12.08 -0.43
N TYR A 51 9.52 11.53 -0.75
CA TYR A 51 8.30 12.31 -0.84
C TYR A 51 7.66 12.51 0.54
N GLU A 52 7.49 13.77 0.92
CA GLU A 52 6.82 14.13 2.17
C GLU A 52 5.30 14.05 2.02
N PHE A 53 4.73 12.93 2.46
CA PHE A 53 3.29 12.78 2.55
C PHE A 53 2.70 13.63 3.68
N SER A 54 1.54 14.25 3.43
CA SER A 54 0.80 14.92 4.50
C SER A 54 0.39 13.92 5.60
N LYS A 55 0.23 14.41 6.84
CA LYS A 55 -0.27 13.59 7.97
C LYS A 55 -1.60 12.89 7.64
N ARG A 56 -2.46 13.54 6.85
CA ARG A 56 -3.71 12.96 6.37
C ARG A 56 -3.46 11.80 5.41
N ASN A 57 -2.57 11.97 4.43
CA ASN A 57 -2.23 10.92 3.47
C ASN A 57 -1.63 9.69 4.18
N LEU A 58 -0.68 9.90 5.10
CA LEU A 58 -0.10 8.82 5.89
C LEU A 58 -1.15 8.03 6.70
N ARG A 59 -2.13 8.73 7.27
CA ARG A 59 -3.24 8.08 7.98
C ARG A 59 -4.09 7.21 7.04
N ILE A 60 -4.37 7.71 5.83
CA ILE A 60 -5.13 6.95 4.83
C ILE A 60 -4.33 5.73 4.36
N ILE A 61 -3.05 5.91 4.02
CA ILE A 61 -2.14 4.82 3.62
C ILE A 61 -2.10 3.73 4.69
N LYS A 62 -1.93 4.12 5.97
CA LYS A 62 -1.97 3.18 7.09
C LYS A 62 -3.30 2.43 7.17
N ASN A 63 -4.43 3.14 7.05
CA ASN A 63 -5.75 2.52 7.11
C ASN A 63 -6.01 1.53 5.97
N MET A 64 -5.36 1.70 4.82
CA MET A 64 -5.47 0.73 3.72
C MET A 64 -4.84 -0.63 4.07
N ASN A 65 -3.83 -0.66 4.95
CA ASN A 65 -3.28 -1.92 5.46
C ASN A 65 -4.13 -2.58 6.55
N ILE A 66 -4.85 -1.80 7.37
CA ILE A 66 -5.66 -2.31 8.48
C ILE A 66 -6.66 -3.38 8.02
N ARG A 67 -7.26 -3.21 6.82
CA ARG A 67 -8.18 -4.21 6.26
C ARG A 67 -7.50 -5.58 6.11
N TYR A 68 -6.26 -5.61 5.65
CA TYR A 68 -5.50 -6.85 5.49
C TYR A 68 -5.10 -7.42 6.85
N GLU A 69 -4.66 -6.58 7.79
CA GLU A 69 -4.35 -7.02 9.16
C GLU A 69 -5.55 -7.70 9.84
N CYS A 70 -6.77 -7.16 9.65
CA CYS A 70 -7.98 -7.78 10.18
C CYS A 70 -8.33 -9.11 9.49
N LEU A 71 -8.14 -9.21 8.17
CA LEU A 71 -8.40 -10.45 7.43
C LEU A 71 -7.41 -11.55 7.83
N ASP A 72 -6.13 -11.21 7.94
CA ASP A 72 -5.08 -12.16 8.37
C ASP A 72 -5.36 -12.66 9.80
N ALA A 73 -5.69 -11.76 10.73
CA ALA A 73 -6.00 -12.15 12.11
C ALA A 73 -7.22 -13.08 12.21
N HIS A 74 -8.24 -12.85 11.37
CA HIS A 74 -9.40 -13.71 11.27
C HIS A 74 -9.02 -15.11 10.74
N ASP A 75 -8.26 -15.15 9.63
CA ASP A 75 -7.88 -16.40 9.00
C ASP A 75 -6.93 -17.23 9.87
N ASP A 76 -6.00 -16.58 10.59
CA ASP A 76 -5.13 -17.20 11.58
C ASP A 76 -5.93 -17.84 12.72
N PHE A 77 -6.94 -17.14 13.24
CA PHE A 77 -7.83 -17.69 14.27
C PHE A 77 -8.58 -18.94 13.76
N HIS A 78 -9.12 -18.90 12.55
CA HIS A 78 -9.79 -20.04 11.94
C HIS A 78 -8.83 -21.22 11.68
N ALA A 79 -7.60 -20.95 11.25
CA ALA A 79 -6.59 -21.98 11.03
C ALA A 79 -6.17 -22.66 12.34
N GLN A 80 -6.05 -21.90 13.44
CA GLN A 80 -5.76 -22.44 14.77
C GLN A 80 -6.89 -23.37 15.25
N MET A 81 -8.16 -22.96 15.08
CA MET A 81 -9.32 -23.77 15.46
C MET A 81 -9.40 -25.10 14.70
N LYS A 82 -9.02 -25.12 13.41
CA LYS A 82 -8.97 -26.35 12.59
C LYS A 82 -7.82 -27.29 12.94
N LYS A 83 -6.75 -26.80 13.55
CA LYS A 83 -5.60 -27.64 13.98
C LYS A 83 -5.77 -28.24 15.37
N GLY A 84 -6.64 -27.64 16.20
CA GLY A 84 -6.88 -28.06 17.59
C GLY A 84 -8.09 -28.98 17.79
N GLY A 85 -8.83 -29.32 16.74
CA GLY A 85 -9.91 -30.31 16.73
C GLY A 85 -9.57 -31.49 15.82
#